data_AF-A0A7S4CHF2-F1
#
_entry.id   AF-A0A7S4CHF2-F1
#
_cell.length_a   1.000
_cell.length_b   1.000
_cell.length_c   1.000
_cell.angle_alpha   90.00
_cell.angle_beta   90.00
_cell.angle_gamma   90.00
#
_symmetry.space_group_name_H-M   'P 1'
#
loop_
_entity.id
_entity.type
_entity.pdbx_description
1 polymer ?
#
loop_
_entity_poly.entity_id
_entity_poly.type
_entity_poly.pdbx_seq_one_letter_code
_entity_poly.pdbx_strand_id
1 'polypeptide(L)'
;FFFAMSDDIDQLLVRLEAHWSVIEAEITEINKDIAYCEQCILKYGENFRPPLLHLKRLKSDKKVILRSILTSLENFTQNVEESRQLINSLDEETYAARVTRTTVVNPNRAANSHLVRLHSTP
;
A
#
# COMPACT_ATOMS: atom_id res chain seq x y z
N PHE A 1 -11.41 -0.36 15.54
CA PHE A 1 -10.00 -0.60 15.17
C PHE A 1 -9.82 -0.79 13.67
N PHE A 2 -10.48 -1.75 13.02
CA PHE A 2 -10.36 -1.95 11.55
C PHE A 2 -10.73 -0.73 10.70
N PHE A 3 -11.79 0.01 11.08
CA PHE A 3 -12.22 1.23 10.38
C PHE A 3 -11.22 2.40 10.50
N ALA A 4 -10.56 2.56 11.65
CA ALA A 4 -9.62 3.66 11.87
C ALA A 4 -8.34 3.51 11.04
N MET A 5 -7.88 2.28 10.84
CA MET A 5 -6.71 1.99 9.99
C MET A 5 -7.00 2.26 8.50
N SER A 6 -8.24 2.07 8.04
CA SER A 6 -8.63 2.45 6.67
C SER A 6 -8.57 3.96 6.47
N ASP A 7 -9.12 4.73 7.41
CA ASP A 7 -9.15 6.20 7.34
C ASP A 7 -7.75 6.82 7.35
N ASP A 8 -6.81 6.24 8.12
CA ASP A 8 -5.42 6.69 8.19
C ASP A 8 -4.67 6.43 6.87
N ILE A 9 -4.96 5.31 6.21
CA ILE A 9 -4.35 4.93 4.93
C ILE A 9 -4.89 5.82 3.80
N ASP A 10 -6.19 6.06 3.77
CA ASP A 10 -6.82 6.93 2.78
C ASP A 10 -6.29 8.38 2.90
N GLN A 11 -6.15 8.87 4.13
CA GLN A 11 -5.54 10.20 4.38
C GLN A 11 -4.08 10.27 3.94
N LEU A 12 -3.30 9.19 4.14
CA LEU A 12 -1.91 9.13 3.69
C LEU A 12 -1.82 9.16 2.17
N LEU A 13 -2.67 8.40 1.48
CA LEU A 13 -2.77 8.38 0.02
C LEU A 13 -3.10 9.77 -0.55
N VAL A 14 -4.13 10.43 -0.01
CA VAL A 14 -4.51 11.79 -0.43
C VAL A 14 -3.36 12.78 -0.25
N ARG A 15 -2.60 12.70 0.86
CA ARG A 15 -1.43 13.56 1.07
C ARG A 15 -0.31 13.28 0.08
N LEU A 16 -0.04 12.02 -0.23
CA LEU A 16 1.00 11.63 -1.18
C LEU A 16 0.65 12.05 -2.61
N GLU A 17 -0.62 11.89 -3.01
CA GLU A 17 -1.14 12.38 -4.29
C GLU A 17 -1.04 13.91 -4.41
N ALA A 18 -1.40 14.64 -3.34
CA ALA A 18 -1.25 16.09 -3.31
C ALA A 18 0.22 16.51 -3.45
N HIS A 19 1.13 15.87 -2.72
CA HIS A 19 2.57 16.12 -2.83
C HIS A 19 3.12 15.80 -4.22
N TRP A 20 2.68 14.69 -4.82
CA TRP A 20 3.03 14.32 -6.20
C TRP A 20 2.62 15.41 -7.18
N SER A 21 1.35 15.83 -7.12
CA SER A 21 0.78 16.82 -8.04
C SER A 21 1.51 18.16 -7.96
N VAL A 22 1.85 18.61 -6.75
CA VAL A 22 2.64 19.85 -6.55
C VAL A 22 4.01 19.73 -7.20
N ILE A 23 4.75 18.64 -6.95
CA ILE A 23 6.10 18.46 -7.51
C ILE A 23 6.07 18.37 -9.03
N GLU A 24 5.04 17.72 -9.60
CA GLU A 24 4.87 17.62 -11.05
C GLU A 24 4.60 18.99 -11.70
N ALA A 25 3.75 19.81 -11.07
CA ALA A 25 3.50 21.18 -11.50
C ALA A 25 4.77 22.04 -11.43
N GLU A 26 5.54 21.95 -10.34
CA GLU A 26 6.80 22.66 -10.18
C GLU A 26 7.83 22.26 -11.25
N ILE A 27 7.97 20.96 -11.55
CA ILE A 27 8.86 20.47 -12.62
C ILE A 27 8.43 21.03 -13.98
N THR A 28 7.11 21.15 -14.21
CA THR A 28 6.56 21.72 -15.43
C THR A 28 6.92 23.19 -15.58
N GLU A 29 6.80 23.99 -14.52
CA GLU A 29 7.23 25.39 -14.54
C GLU A 29 8.75 25.53 -14.71
N ILE A 30 9.55 24.72 -14.00
CA ILE A 30 11.01 24.74 -14.17
C ILE A 30 11.41 24.45 -15.62
N ASN A 31 10.68 23.59 -16.35
CA ASN A 31 10.95 23.37 -17.77
C ASN A 31 10.71 24.64 -18.61
N LYS A 32 9.65 25.40 -18.31
CA LYS A 32 9.37 26.66 -18.98
C LYS A 32 10.46 27.69 -18.65
N ASP A 33 10.89 27.78 -17.40
CA ASP A 33 11.96 28.69 -16.96
C ASP A 33 13.32 28.33 -17.58
N ILE A 34 13.62 27.04 -17.74
CA ILE A 34 14.81 26.57 -18.46
C ILE A 34 14.77 27.06 -19.92
N ALA A 35 13.65 26.87 -20.62
CA ALA A 35 13.50 27.31 -22.01
C ALA A 35 13.63 28.84 -22.12
N TYR A 36 13.08 29.58 -21.17
CA TYR A 36 13.23 31.03 -21.10
C TYR A 36 14.68 31.46 -20.85
N CYS A 37 15.37 30.82 -19.90
CA CYS A 37 16.79 31.09 -19.64
C CYS A 37 17.65 30.80 -20.88
N GLU A 38 17.35 29.75 -21.63
CA GLU A 38 18.04 29.45 -22.89
C GLU A 38 17.83 30.57 -23.93
N GLN A 39 16.63 31.15 -24.02
CA GLN A 39 16.40 32.34 -24.84
C GLN A 39 17.17 33.58 -24.33
N CYS A 40 17.24 33.77 -23.01
CA CYS A 40 18.00 34.86 -22.42
C CYS A 40 19.50 34.73 -22.68
N ILE A 41 20.05 33.51 -22.71
CA ILE A 41 21.46 33.28 -23.09
C ILE A 41 21.69 33.73 -24.54
N LEU A 42 20.78 33.41 -25.46
CA LEU A 42 20.89 33.85 -26.85
C LEU A 42 20.86 35.37 -26.99
N LYS A 43 20.06 36.07 -26.16
CA LYS A 43 19.87 37.52 -26.25
C LYS A 43 20.88 38.36 -25.46
N TYR A 44 21.27 37.88 -24.28
CA TYR A 44 22.04 38.63 -23.30
C TYR A 44 23.37 37.96 -22.93
N GLY A 45 23.69 36.83 -23.57
CA GLY A 45 24.94 36.10 -23.38
C GLY A 45 24.99 35.28 -22.08
N GLU A 46 26.19 34.88 -21.72
CA GLU A 46 26.48 33.89 -20.66
C GLU A 46 26.05 34.30 -19.24
N ASN A 47 25.61 35.55 -19.02
CA ASN A 47 25.08 36.01 -17.73
C ASN A 47 23.87 35.19 -17.25
N PHE A 48 23.13 34.56 -18.17
CA PHE A 48 22.00 33.68 -17.86
C PHE A 48 22.38 32.19 -17.74
N ARG A 49 23.66 31.85 -17.92
CA ARG A 49 24.14 30.47 -17.73
C ARG A 49 24.08 30.01 -16.27
N PRO A 50 24.48 30.79 -15.25
CA PRO A 50 24.35 30.39 -13.85
C PRO A 50 22.91 30.02 -13.42
N PRO A 51 21.88 30.86 -13.67
CA PRO A 51 20.50 30.47 -13.33
C PRO A 51 20.02 29.25 -14.12
N LEU A 52 20.40 29.08 -15.39
CA LEU A 52 20.09 27.87 -16.17
C LEU A 52 20.65 26.59 -15.51
N LEU A 53 21.91 26.63 -15.05
CA LEU A 53 22.53 25.50 -14.36
C LEU A 53 21.84 25.19 -13.04
N HIS A 54 21.48 26.23 -12.29
CA HIS A 54 20.71 26.08 -11.05
C HIS A 54 19.35 25.41 -11.30
N LEU A 55 18.58 25.87 -12.30
CA LEU A 55 17.28 25.29 -12.66
C LEU A 55 17.40 23.83 -13.12
N LYS A 56 18.44 23.50 -13.90
CA LYS A 56 18.70 22.11 -14.32
C LYS A 56 19.00 21.20 -13.13
N ARG A 57 19.77 21.68 -12.15
CA ARG A 57 20.01 20.95 -10.89
C ARG A 57 18.73 20.82 -10.07
N LEU A 58 17.99 21.91 -9.87
CA LEU A 58 16.74 21.90 -9.11
C LEU A 58 15.71 20.92 -9.68
N LYS A 59 15.58 20.88 -11.02
CA LYS A 59 14.75 19.88 -11.71
C LYS A 59 15.20 18.45 -11.40
N SER A 60 16.50 18.18 -11.42
CA SER A 60 17.05 16.87 -11.09
C SER A 60 16.72 16.47 -9.66
N ASP A 61 16.93 17.38 -8.71
CA ASP A 61 16.68 17.15 -7.29
C ASP A 61 15.19 16.87 -7.03
N LYS A 62 14.28 17.65 -7.64
CA LYS A 62 12.83 17.39 -7.56
C LYS A 62 12.43 16.04 -8.17
N LYS A 63 13.04 15.61 -9.28
CA LYS A 63 12.81 14.27 -9.85
C LYS A 63 13.29 13.14 -8.94
N VAL A 64 14.35 13.35 -8.17
CA VAL A 64 14.81 12.37 -7.16
C VAL A 64 13.77 12.22 -6.06
N ILE A 65 13.23 13.33 -5.55
CA ILE A 65 12.16 13.32 -4.54
C ILE A 65 10.92 12.58 -5.08
N LEU A 66 10.52 12.87 -6.31
CA LEU A 66 9.38 12.21 -6.96
C LEU A 66 9.54 10.69 -7.03
N ARG A 67 10.73 10.21 -7.40
CA ARG A 67 11.04 8.76 -7.39
C ARG A 67 11.00 8.18 -5.97
N SER A 68 11.49 8.92 -4.98
CA SER A 68 11.43 8.49 -3.58
C SER A 68 9.99 8.32 -3.08
N ILE A 69 9.08 9.22 -3.48
CA ILE A 69 7.65 9.12 -3.17
C ILE A 69 7.07 7.87 -3.81
N LEU A 70 7.37 7.62 -5.09
CA LEU A 70 6.89 6.42 -5.81
C LEU A 70 7.35 5.13 -5.13
N THR A 71 8.64 5.01 -4.82
CA THR A 71 9.17 3.84 -4.11
C THR A 71 8.54 3.66 -2.72
N SER A 72 8.24 4.76 -2.02
CA SER A 72 7.56 4.70 -0.72
C SER A 72 6.13 4.19 -0.85
N LEU A 73 5.41 4.60 -1.91
CA LEU A 73 4.07 4.11 -2.23
C LEU A 73 4.05 2.63 -2.63
N GLU A 74 5.01 2.20 -3.44
CA GLU A 74 5.16 0.80 -3.84
C GLU A 74 5.44 -0.10 -2.63
N ASN A 75 6.39 0.29 -1.78
CA ASN A 75 6.70 -0.42 -0.54
C ASN A 75 5.51 -0.46 0.43
N PHE A 76 4.78 0.65 0.55
CA PHE A 76 3.58 0.71 1.38
C PHE A 76 2.51 -0.25 0.86
N THR A 77 2.27 -0.27 -0.45
CA THR A 77 1.29 -1.17 -1.10
C THR A 77 1.67 -2.64 -0.86
N GLN A 78 2.95 -2.97 -1.02
CA GLN A 78 3.47 -4.31 -0.74
C GLN A 78 3.23 -4.72 0.72
N ASN A 79 3.54 -3.84 1.68
CA ASN A 79 3.34 -4.11 3.10
C ASN A 79 1.86 -4.31 3.46
N VAL A 80 0.95 -3.57 2.83
CA VAL A 80 -0.50 -3.73 3.03
C VAL A 80 -0.98 -5.10 2.51
N GLU A 81 -0.50 -5.51 1.34
CA GLU A 81 -0.83 -6.81 0.76
C GLU A 81 -0.30 -7.97 1.62
N GLU A 82 0.95 -7.89 2.06
CA GLU A 82 1.55 -8.88 2.98
C GLU A 82 0.79 -8.96 4.31
N SER A 83 0.41 -7.81 4.88
CA SER A 83 -0.39 -7.77 6.12
C SER A 83 -1.76 -8.43 5.93
N ARG A 84 -2.39 -8.23 4.77
CA ARG A 84 -3.68 -8.85 4.44
C ARG A 84 -3.56 -10.36 4.32
N GLN A 85 -2.51 -10.86 3.67
CA GLN A 85 -2.25 -12.29 3.55
C GLN A 85 -2.03 -12.94 4.92
N LEU A 86 -1.27 -12.29 5.80
CA LEU A 86 -1.06 -12.75 7.17
C LEU A 86 -2.39 -12.83 7.94
N ILE A 87 -3.23 -11.80 7.87
CA ILE A 87 -4.56 -11.81 8.51
C ILE A 87 -5.41 -12.97 7.99
N ASN A 88 -5.44 -13.21 6.67
CA ASN A 88 -6.19 -14.31 6.09
C ASN A 88 -5.68 -15.68 6.58
N SER A 89 -4.36 -15.88 6.64
CA SER A 89 -3.78 -17.13 7.16
C SER A 89 -4.09 -17.36 8.65
N LEU A 90 -4.09 -16.30 9.45
CA LEU A 90 -4.47 -16.37 10.86
C LEU A 90 -5.96 -16.71 11.01
N ASP A 91 -6.84 -16.14 10.19
CA ASP A 91 -8.25 -16.47 10.20
C ASP A 91 -8.49 -17.95 9.82
N GLU A 92 -7.76 -18.48 8.84
CA GLU A 92 -7.81 -19.89 8.45
C GLU A 92 -7.31 -20.83 9.57
N GLU A 93 -6.18 -20.53 10.21
CA GLU A 93 -5.67 -21.30 11.35
C GLU A 93 -6.62 -21.23 12.55
N THR A 94 -7.18 -20.06 12.84
CA THR A 94 -8.13 -19.86 13.94
C THR A 94 -9.44 -20.61 13.67
N TYR A 95 -9.89 -20.62 12.42
CA TYR A 95 -11.04 -21.41 11.98
C TYR A 95 -10.76 -22.92 12.09
N ALA A 96 -9.61 -23.39 11.59
CA ALA A 96 -9.20 -24.79 11.69
C ALA A 96 -9.07 -25.25 13.16
N ALA A 97 -8.52 -24.41 14.04
CA ALA A 97 -8.42 -24.69 15.47
C ALA A 97 -9.81 -24.80 16.13
N ARG A 98 -10.79 -23.99 15.72
CA ARG A 98 -12.18 -24.07 16.22
C ARG A 98 -12.90 -25.33 15.73
N VAL A 99 -12.72 -25.70 14.46
CA VAL A 99 -13.32 -26.91 13.88
C VAL A 99 -12.76 -28.16 14.57
N THR A 100 -11.44 -28.21 14.80
CA THR A 100 -10.77 -29.32 15.49
C THR A 100 -11.23 -29.46 16.94
N ARG A 101 -11.48 -28.33 17.64
CA ARG A 101 -12.08 -28.38 19.00
C ARG A 101 -13.51 -28.91 19.01
N THR A 102 -14.26 -28.74 17.92
CA THR A 102 -15.66 -29.16 17.85
C THR A 102 -15.79 -30.64 17.49
N THR A 103 -14.89 -31.19 16.69
CA THR A 103 -14.87 -32.62 16.33
C THR A 103 -14.32 -33.53 17.44
N VAL A 104 -13.45 -33.03 18.32
CA VAL A 104 -12.85 -33.83 19.41
C VAL A 104 -13.76 -33.94 20.65
N VAL A 105 -14.87 -33.18 20.74
CA VAL A 105 -15.73 -33.14 21.94
C VAL A 105 -16.88 -34.16 21.94
N ASN A 106 -17.04 -35.03 20.93
CA ASN A 106 -18.02 -36.14 21.09
C ASN A 106 -17.75 -37.43 20.31
N PRO A 107 -16.87 -38.32 20.81
CA PRO A 107 -16.78 -39.70 20.32
C PRO A 107 -17.95 -40.61 20.78
N ASN A 108 -18.85 -40.15 21.67
CA ASN A 108 -19.82 -41.04 22.34
C ASN A 108 -21.27 -40.97 21.80
N ARG A 109 -21.57 -40.14 20.78
CA ARG A 109 -22.95 -40.05 20.24
C ARG A 109 -23.27 -41.05 19.11
N ALA A 110 -22.27 -41.78 18.59
CA ALA A 110 -22.47 -42.78 17.54
C ALA A 110 -22.75 -44.21 18.07
N ALA A 111 -22.54 -44.48 19.35
CA ALA A 111 -22.63 -45.84 19.90
C ALA A 111 -24.02 -46.26 20.42
N ASN A 112 -24.97 -45.33 20.59
CA ASN A 112 -26.26 -45.60 21.26
C ASN A 112 -27.47 -45.78 20.32
N SER A 113 -27.28 -45.89 19.01
CA SER A 113 -28.39 -46.15 18.06
C SER A 113 -28.55 -47.62 17.67
N HIS A 114 -27.83 -48.57 18.29
CA HIS A 114 -27.83 -49.96 17.82
C HIS A 114 -28.11 -51.08 18.83
N LEU A 115 -28.58 -50.80 20.04
CA LEU A 115 -28.99 -51.86 20.99
C LEU A 115 -30.27 -51.53 21.77
N VAL A 116 -31.35 -51.20 21.05
CA VAL A 116 -32.72 -51.34 21.57
C VAL A 116 -33.55 -52.15 20.59
N ARG A 117 -33.34 -53.46 20.56
CA ARG A 117 -34.33 -54.46 20.17
C ARG A 117 -33.78 -55.84 20.49
N LEU A 118 -34.35 -56.47 21.49
CA LEU A 118 -34.74 -57.89 21.56
C LEU A 118 -34.91 -58.31 23.04
N HIS A 119 -35.97 -57.83 23.67
CA HIS A 119 -36.70 -58.61 24.65
C HIS A 119 -38.11 -58.83 24.11
N SER A 120 -38.34 -60.02 23.57
CA SER A 120 -39.66 -60.64 23.42
C SER A 120 -39.41 -62.15 23.29
N THR A 121 -39.52 -62.78 24.46
CA THR A 121 -40.00 -64.15 24.81
C THR A 121 -40.48 -65.06 23.66
N PRO A 122 -40.44 -66.40 23.84
CA PRO A 122 -41.35 -67.08 24.77
C PRO A 122 -40.72 -67.53 26.09
#